data_AF-A0A7S2CA04-F1
#
_entry.id   AF-A0A7S2CA04-F1
#
_cell.length_a   1.000
_cell.length_b   1.000
_cell.length_c   1.000
_cell.angle_alpha   90.00
_cell.angle_beta   90.00
_cell.angle_gamma   90.00
#
_symmetry.space_group_name_H-M   'P 1'
#
loop_
_entity.id
_entity.type
_entity.pdbx_description
1 polymer ?
#
loop_
_entity_poly.entity_id
_entity_poly.type
_entity_poly.pdbx_seq_one_letter_code
_entity_poly.pdbx_strand_id
1 'polypeptide(L)'
;AQKEEHGLVGMRLWVPGATAAEVQQKVMNKTAISSVTGEVLVTFDMDTGSFLMPRSHYEVEMYDTFLRMHGNMYDYKIKYDDISRYYMLERPNGRNFNFVICLDKPIRQGQQKYPYLVWQTVSEA
;
A
#
# COMPACT_ATOMS: atom_id res chain seq x y z
N ALA A 1 -20.07 -26.68 1.79
CA ALA A 1 -18.77 -26.78 1.12
C ALA A 1 -18.46 -25.42 0.49
N GLN A 2 -17.51 -24.66 1.04
CA GLN A 2 -17.09 -23.40 0.44
C GLN A 2 -16.23 -23.70 -0.78
N LYS A 3 -16.62 -23.17 -1.96
CA LYS A 3 -15.81 -23.22 -3.16
C LYS A 3 -14.62 -22.30 -2.95
N GLU A 4 -13.41 -22.85 -2.91
CA GLU A 4 -12.19 -22.05 -3.06
C GLU A 4 -12.09 -21.62 -4.53
N GLU A 5 -12.34 -20.34 -4.80
CA GLU A 5 -12.07 -19.77 -6.13
C GLU A 5 -10.56 -19.61 -6.28
N HIS A 6 -9.96 -20.44 -7.13
CA HIS A 6 -8.56 -20.30 -7.51
C HIS A 6 -8.41 -19.14 -8.50
N GLY A 7 -8.12 -17.94 -7.99
CA GLY A 7 -7.69 -16.78 -8.80
C GLY A 7 -6.17 -16.74 -8.96
N LEU A 8 -5.69 -16.32 -10.12
CA LEU A 8 -4.25 -16.03 -10.33
C LEU A 8 -3.87 -14.82 -9.47
N VAL A 9 -3.10 -15.03 -8.39
CA VAL A 9 -2.69 -13.96 -7.46
C VAL A 9 -1.42 -13.23 -7.92
N GLY A 10 -0.59 -13.89 -8.73
CA GLY A 10 0.61 -13.28 -9.29
C GLY A 10 1.39 -14.23 -10.19
N MET A 11 2.03 -13.65 -11.19
CA MET A 11 2.91 -14.37 -12.13
C MET A 11 4.24 -13.62 -12.21
N ARG A 12 5.35 -14.32 -12.02
CA ARG A 12 6.69 -13.76 -12.26
C ARG A 12 7.25 -14.37 -13.53
N LEU A 13 7.72 -13.51 -14.43
CA LEU A 13 8.33 -13.89 -15.69
C LEU A 13 9.79 -13.44 -15.68
N TRP A 14 10.67 -14.27 -16.22
CA TRP A 14 12.01 -13.83 -16.61
C TRP A 14 11.96 -13.34 -18.05
N VAL A 15 12.44 -12.13 -18.31
CA VAL A 15 12.45 -11.54 -19.65
C VAL A 15 13.89 -11.21 -20.02
N PRO A 16 14.50 -11.93 -20.98
CA PRO A 16 15.85 -11.64 -21.43
C PRO A 16 15.90 -10.33 -22.19
N GLY A 17 16.89 -9.48 -21.86
CA GLY A 17 17.22 -8.29 -22.65
C GLY A 17 16.20 -7.15 -22.58
N ALA A 18 15.25 -7.18 -21.65
CA ALA A 18 14.32 -6.07 -21.40
C ALA A 18 14.29 -5.73 -19.92
N THR A 19 14.12 -4.44 -19.62
CA THR A 19 13.92 -3.95 -18.25
C THR A 19 12.48 -4.19 -17.78
N ALA A 20 12.28 -4.24 -16.47
CA ALA A 20 10.95 -4.39 -15.89
C ALA A 20 9.98 -3.27 -16.34
N ALA A 21 10.49 -2.05 -16.47
CA ALA A 21 9.71 -0.88 -16.91
C ALA A 21 9.21 -1.02 -18.36
N GLU A 22 10.07 -1.45 -19.29
CA GLU A 22 9.68 -1.66 -20.69
C GLU A 22 8.61 -2.75 -20.84
N VAL A 23 8.74 -3.82 -20.05
CA VAL A 23 7.77 -4.91 -20.04
C VAL A 23 6.45 -4.44 -19.45
N GLN A 24 6.49 -3.72 -18.31
CA GLN A 24 5.31 -3.13 -17.69
C GLN A 24 4.57 -2.25 -18.69
N GLN A 25 5.26 -1.33 -19.35
CA GLN A 25 4.63 -0.41 -20.29
C GLN A 25 4.03 -1.13 -21.51
N LYS A 26 4.71 -2.15 -22.05
CA LYS A 26 4.16 -3.00 -23.12
C LYS A 26 2.90 -3.74 -22.69
N VAL A 27 2.85 -4.23 -21.44
CA VAL A 27 1.66 -4.89 -20.89
C VAL A 27 0.53 -3.87 -20.75
N MET A 28 0.79 -2.74 -20.09
CA MET A 28 -0.21 -1.67 -19.88
C MET A 28 -0.79 -1.16 -21.20
N ASN A 29 0.04 -0.99 -22.24
CA ASN A 29 -0.43 -0.57 -23.56
C ASN A 29 -1.31 -1.61 -24.25
N LYS A 30 -1.13 -2.91 -23.96
CA LYS A 30 -1.91 -4.01 -24.54
C LYS A 30 -3.15 -4.36 -23.72
N THR A 31 -3.20 -3.97 -22.45
CA THR A 31 -4.32 -4.22 -21.56
C THR A 31 -5.17 -2.97 -21.42
N ALA A 32 -6.48 -3.06 -21.62
CA ALA A 32 -7.41 -1.96 -21.34
C ALA A 32 -7.65 -1.73 -19.82
N ILE A 33 -6.64 -2.01 -18.99
CA ILE A 33 -6.70 -1.89 -17.54
C ILE A 33 -6.16 -0.50 -17.20
N SER A 34 -7.06 0.44 -16.92
CA SER A 34 -6.72 1.69 -16.25
C SER A 34 -6.10 1.36 -14.89
N SER A 35 -4.87 1.82 -14.66
CA SER A 35 -4.06 1.45 -13.49
C SER A 35 -4.70 1.82 -12.16
N VAL A 36 -5.58 2.83 -12.13
CA VAL A 36 -6.32 3.23 -10.94
C VAL A 36 -7.62 3.88 -11.38
N THR A 37 -8.77 3.22 -11.17
CA THR A 37 -10.08 3.87 -11.34
C THR A 37 -10.39 4.66 -10.06
N GLY A 38 -10.16 5.97 -10.10
CA GLY A 38 -10.53 6.89 -9.02
C GLY A 38 -9.77 8.21 -9.11
N GLU A 39 -10.40 9.30 -8.68
CA GLU A 39 -9.75 10.59 -8.46
C GLU A 39 -9.01 10.55 -7.11
N VAL A 40 -7.78 11.07 -7.07
CA VAL A 40 -7.02 11.20 -5.83
C VAL A 40 -7.62 12.35 -5.02
N LEU A 41 -8.06 12.05 -3.80
CA LEU A 41 -8.61 13.04 -2.88
C LEU A 41 -7.49 13.77 -2.12
N VAL A 42 -6.49 13.03 -1.65
CA VAL A 42 -5.37 13.54 -0.87
C VAL A 42 -4.12 12.69 -1.15
N THR A 43 -2.97 13.34 -1.19
CA THR A 43 -1.65 12.68 -1.25
C THR A 43 -0.81 13.11 -0.04
N PHE A 44 -0.12 12.15 0.55
CA PHE A 44 0.93 12.35 1.54
C PHE A 44 2.26 11.88 0.97
N ASP A 45 3.20 12.80 0.83
CA ASP A 45 4.51 12.53 0.26
C ASP A 45 5.33 11.58 1.15
N MET A 46 6.36 10.98 0.57
CA MET A 46 7.28 10.08 1.29
C MET A 46 7.96 10.73 2.50
N ASP A 47 8.05 12.06 2.51
CA ASP A 47 8.68 12.87 3.55
C ASP A 47 7.71 13.24 4.69
N THR A 48 6.40 13.04 4.52
CA THR A 48 5.38 13.34 5.55
C THR A 48 5.52 12.46 6.79
N GLY A 49 6.12 11.27 6.66
CA GLY A 49 6.34 10.38 7.78
C GLY A 49 7.03 9.08 7.39
N SER A 50 7.15 8.17 8.36
CA SER A 50 7.77 6.86 8.14
C SER A 50 6.89 5.73 8.64
N PHE A 51 6.79 4.64 7.90
CA PHE A 51 6.13 3.44 8.39
C PHE A 51 7.13 2.64 9.23
N LEU A 52 6.77 2.39 10.49
CA LEU A 52 7.53 1.53 11.39
C LEU A 52 7.26 0.05 11.09
N MET A 53 6.04 -0.26 10.62
CA MET A 53 5.60 -1.60 10.28
C MET A 53 4.61 -1.57 9.12
N PRO A 54 4.88 -2.26 8.00
CA PRO A 54 6.22 -2.72 7.58
C PRO A 54 7.19 -1.54 7.47
N ARG A 55 8.47 -1.75 7.77
CA ARG A 55 9.46 -0.67 7.77
C ARG A 55 9.69 -0.16 6.34
N SER A 56 9.22 1.04 6.04
CA SER A 56 9.41 1.67 4.73
C SER A 56 9.04 3.16 4.73
N HIS A 57 9.36 3.80 3.60
CA HIS A 57 8.80 5.08 3.21
C HIS A 57 7.82 4.82 2.07
N TYR A 58 6.58 5.24 2.26
CA TYR A 58 5.52 5.14 1.27
C TYR A 58 4.95 6.53 1.03
N GLU A 59 4.71 6.85 -0.23
CA GLU A 59 3.75 7.88 -0.61
C GLU A 59 2.36 7.28 -0.41
N VAL A 60 1.45 8.02 0.24
CA VAL A 60 0.10 7.56 0.54
C VAL A 60 -0.91 8.40 -0.23
N GLU A 61 -1.64 7.76 -1.15
CA GLU A 61 -2.73 8.38 -1.89
C GLU A 61 -4.06 7.88 -1.34
N MET A 62 -5.00 8.78 -1.08
CA MET A 62 -6.36 8.44 -0.64
C MET A 62 -7.35 8.66 -1.78
N TYR A 63 -8.17 7.65 -2.04
CA TYR A 63 -9.26 7.66 -3.01
C TYR A 63 -10.59 7.49 -2.29
N ASP A 64 -11.71 7.45 -3.01
CA ASP A 64 -13.05 7.33 -2.41
C ASP A 64 -13.27 6.02 -1.62
N THR A 65 -12.68 4.92 -2.08
CA THR A 65 -12.99 3.54 -1.66
C THR A 65 -11.77 2.78 -1.16
N PHE A 66 -10.57 3.33 -1.36
CA PHE A 66 -9.31 2.71 -0.97
C PHE A 66 -8.24 3.77 -0.73
N LEU A 67 -7.21 3.39 0.02
CA LEU A 67 -5.93 4.09 0.02
C LEU A 67 -4.90 3.27 -0.73
N ARG A 68 -3.90 3.94 -1.30
CA ARG A 68 -2.75 3.32 -1.94
C ARG A 68 -1.48 3.75 -1.20
N MET A 69 -0.62 2.78 -0.93
CA MET A 69 0.71 3.01 -0.38
C MET A 69 1.72 2.65 -1.45
N HIS A 70 2.31 3.67 -2.08
CA HIS A 70 3.29 3.51 -3.13
C HIS A 70 4.70 3.62 -2.55
N GLY A 71 5.52 2.59 -2.73
CA GLY A 71 6.92 2.61 -2.31
C GLY A 71 7.82 1.98 -3.37
N ASN A 72 9.13 2.22 -3.26
CA ASN A 72 10.10 1.82 -4.28
C ASN A 72 10.08 0.32 -4.62
N MET A 73 9.80 -0.54 -3.64
CA MET A 73 9.81 -1.99 -3.82
C MET A 73 8.42 -2.62 -3.75
N TYR A 74 7.47 -1.98 -3.07
CA TYR A 74 6.14 -2.53 -2.81
C TYR A 74 5.09 -1.45 -2.97
N ASP A 75 4.01 -1.82 -3.66
CA ASP A 75 2.82 -1.00 -3.86
C ASP A 75 1.63 -1.77 -3.29
N TYR A 76 0.86 -1.11 -2.43
CA TYR A 76 -0.31 -1.70 -1.78
C TYR A 76 -1.56 -0.88 -2.08
N LYS A 77 -2.61 -1.55 -2.54
CA LYS A 77 -3.96 -1.00 -2.60
C LYS A 77 -4.78 -1.60 -1.46
N ILE A 78 -5.20 -0.77 -0.52
CA ILE A 78 -5.92 -1.17 0.69
C ILE A 78 -7.32 -0.58 0.65
N LYS A 79 -8.33 -1.44 0.52
CA LYS A 79 -9.73 -1.02 0.55
C LYS A 79 -10.11 -0.59 1.96
N TYR A 80 -10.94 0.44 2.09
CA TYR A 80 -11.41 0.85 3.41
C TYR A 80 -12.21 -0.23 4.12
N ASP A 81 -12.94 -1.08 3.37
CA ASP A 81 -13.64 -2.26 3.90
C ASP A 81 -12.71 -3.31 4.54
N ASP A 82 -11.42 -3.32 4.20
CA ASP A 82 -10.44 -4.25 4.77
C ASP A 82 -9.78 -3.68 6.04
N ILE A 83 -10.11 -2.45 6.44
CA ILE A 83 -9.62 -1.80 7.67
C ILE A 83 -10.65 -2.03 8.78
N SER A 84 -10.24 -2.73 9.84
CA SER A 84 -11.15 -2.98 10.97
C SER A 84 -11.17 -1.85 11.97
N ARG A 85 -9.99 -1.27 12.28
CA ARG A 85 -9.83 -0.24 13.31
C ARG A 85 -8.62 0.62 12.99
N TYR A 86 -8.62 1.85 13.50
CA TYR A 86 -7.45 2.69 13.54
C TYR A 86 -7.33 3.41 14.87
N TYR A 87 -6.09 3.71 15.26
CA TYR A 87 -5.76 4.42 16.49
C TYR A 87 -4.75 5.51 16.20
N MET A 88 -4.97 6.70 16.77
CA MET A 88 -3.99 7.77 16.79
C MET A 88 -3.41 7.83 18.20
N LEU A 89 -2.13 7.51 18.32
CA LEU A 89 -1.44 7.42 19.61
C LEU A 89 -0.40 8.53 19.71
N GLU A 90 -0.56 9.42 20.69
CA GLU A 90 0.45 10.41 21.04
C GLU A 90 1.68 9.73 21.62
N ARG A 91 2.87 10.12 21.14
CA ARG A 91 4.11 9.71 21.79
C ARG A 91 4.38 10.59 23.02
N PRO A 92 5.04 10.04 24.06
CA PRO A 92 5.36 10.78 25.29
C PRO A 92 6.18 12.06 25.09
N ASN A 93 6.85 12.19 23.94
CA ASN A 93 7.64 13.36 23.57
C ASN A 93 6.80 14.52 23.00
N GLY A 94 5.49 14.34 22.79
CA GLY A 94 4.53 15.37 22.37
C GLY A 94 4.69 15.91 20.94
N ARG A 95 5.63 15.37 20.14
CA ARG A 95 5.96 15.88 18.79
C ARG A 95 5.59 14.92 17.66
N ASN A 96 5.23 13.69 18.00
CA ASN A 96 5.00 12.65 17.01
C ASN A 96 3.73 11.89 17.38
N PHE A 97 2.97 11.54 16.35
CA PHE A 97 1.84 10.64 16.47
C PHE A 97 2.16 9.32 15.78
N ASN A 98 1.70 8.23 16.37
CA ASN A 98 1.67 6.93 15.71
C ASN A 98 0.23 6.67 15.29
N PHE A 99 0.00 6.66 13.98
CA PHE A 99 -1.25 6.21 13.39
C PHE A 99 -1.17 4.72 13.11
N VAL A 100 -1.93 3.93 13.86
CA VAL A 100 -1.97 2.47 13.76
C VAL A 100 -3.23 2.06 13.01
N ILE A 101 -3.08 1.31 11.92
CA ILE A 101 -4.19 0.81 11.09
C ILE A 101 -4.22 -0.71 11.22
N CYS A 102 -5.34 -1.25 11.67
CA CYS A 102 -5.59 -2.69 11.76
C CYS A 102 -6.33 -3.17 10.52
N LEU A 103 -5.80 -4.22 9.88
CA LEU A 103 -6.35 -4.80 8.67
C LEU A 103 -6.96 -6.17 8.96
N ASP A 104 -8.20 -6.37 8.52
CA ASP A 104 -8.82 -7.71 8.51
C ASP A 104 -8.16 -8.62 7.48
N LYS A 105 -7.69 -8.03 6.37
CA LYS A 105 -6.86 -8.69 5.36
C LYS A 105 -5.43 -8.17 5.42
N PRO A 106 -4.49 -8.93 6.03
CA PRO A 106 -3.10 -8.51 6.16
C PRO A 106 -2.43 -8.30 4.79
N ILE A 107 -1.67 -7.21 4.63
CA ILE A 107 -0.79 -7.06 3.47
C ILE A 107 0.36 -8.04 3.54
N ARG A 108 0.96 -8.36 2.39
CA ARG A 108 2.08 -9.30 2.30
C ARG A 108 3.32 -8.64 1.72
N GLN A 109 4.47 -8.95 2.32
CA GLN A 109 5.78 -8.58 1.81
C GLN A 109 6.62 -9.85 1.74
N GLY A 110 6.78 -10.39 0.54
CA GLY A 110 7.32 -11.75 0.38
C GLY A 110 6.46 -12.76 1.13
N GLN A 111 7.07 -13.51 2.07
CA GLN A 111 6.36 -14.50 2.90
C GLN A 111 5.69 -13.89 4.14
N GLN A 112 6.11 -12.70 4.57
CA GLN A 112 5.62 -12.07 5.79
C GLN A 112 4.26 -11.41 5.56
N LYS A 113 3.36 -11.58 6.54
CA LYS A 113 2.08 -10.87 6.62
C LYS A 113 2.16 -9.73 7.63
N TYR A 114 1.54 -8.59 7.31
CA TYR A 114 1.40 -7.45 8.20
C TYR A 114 -0.08 -7.13 8.41
N PRO A 115 -0.68 -7.58 9.53
CA PRO A 115 -2.05 -7.23 9.91
C PRO A 115 -2.17 -5.81 10.46
N TYR A 116 -1.05 -5.18 10.82
CA TYR A 116 -1.01 -3.84 11.38
C TYR A 116 -0.05 -2.98 10.55
N LEU A 117 -0.50 -1.78 10.23
CA LEU A 117 0.34 -0.72 9.68
C LEU A 117 0.58 0.30 10.78
N VAL A 118 1.83 0.68 10.98
CA VAL A 118 2.19 1.70 11.98
C VAL A 118 2.86 2.83 11.25
N TRP A 119 2.13 3.91 11.03
CA TRP A 119 2.62 5.12 10.39
C TRP A 119 2.97 6.15 11.45
N GLN A 120 4.24 6.54 11.48
CA GLN A 120 4.73 7.60 12.32
C GLN A 120 4.72 8.90 11.54
N THR A 121 3.80 9.80 11.91
CA THR A 121 3.76 11.15 11.40
C THR A 121 4.52 12.09 12.34
N VAL A 122 5.13 13.10 11.76
CA VAL A 122 5.61 14.26 12.52
C VAL A 122 4.44 15.23 12.63
N SER A 123 4.22 15.82 13.83
CA SER A 123 3.38 17.00 13.86
C SER A 123 4.19 18.13 13.24
N GLU A 124 3.82 18.60 12.05
CA GLU A 124 4.18 19.96 11.70
C GLU A 124 3.48 20.88 12.71
N ALA A 125 4.30 21.67 13.42
CA ALA A 125 3.84 22.75 14.27
C ALA A 125 3.60 23.99 13.43
#